data_AF-A0A0H5CF98-F1
#
_entry.id   AF-A0A0H5CF98-F1
#
_cell.length_a   1.000
_cell.length_b   1.000
_cell.length_c   1.000
_cell.angle_alpha   90.00
_cell.angle_beta   90.00
_cell.angle_gamma   90.00
#
_symmetry.space_group_name_H-M   'P 1'
#
loop_
_entity.id
_entity.type
_entity.pdbx_description
1 polymer ?
#
loop_
_entity_poly.entity_id
_entity_poly.type
_entity_poly.pdbx_seq_one_letter_code
_entity_poly.pdbx_strand_id
1 'polypeptide(L)'
;MTDRYSAIAEVEQAGSIVDLSTKSKQLRLLARNPQWLSNFDKEPLERIVALLLKSEDRVVELDLVATLANILFMNANLRNDPSPSGLLRTIPKLYAMLDLVSERRFNSELQYQNFLPIFRLYFFLTQNKVILPALQQSVLKISGKLLNFVTLSSQDSSSLNNIIMEILKILYSDVHQLEDTTGIDSYYVLSCNKFNLLYAKLTDTSNDYDQILEHFGNVLVAISTDISENYMLNKALFVRNQVKLLNKILSKPISTSLVRYLLTLELLLQIDNGESGLEKYIKDNLNFDAFRSIHNDPHLPVVLADLEHKLHSSMDLTQILENSTEYQHKAHSQPSGETRPRFEDLSEEEQDKEIQKMQDIFGKIEKNGVFNIQMN
;
A
#
# COMPACT_ATOMS: atom_id res chain seq x y z
N MET A 1 35.74 -19.85 2.59
CA MET A 1 34.69 -18.83 2.38
C MET A 1 35.37 -17.59 1.82
N THR A 2 34.85 -16.97 0.77
CA THR A 2 35.40 -15.72 0.23
C THR A 2 35.17 -14.60 1.25
N ASP A 3 36.26 -13.92 1.62
CA ASP A 3 36.20 -12.76 2.52
C ASP A 3 35.45 -11.58 1.88
N ARG A 4 34.75 -10.78 2.69
CA ARG A 4 33.91 -9.66 2.22
C ARG A 4 34.73 -8.56 1.58
N TYR A 5 35.88 -8.22 2.17
CA TYR A 5 36.75 -7.16 1.67
C TYR A 5 37.37 -7.58 0.35
N SER A 6 37.75 -8.87 0.23
CA SER A 6 38.25 -9.44 -1.03
C SER A 6 37.18 -9.44 -2.12
N ALA A 7 35.97 -9.90 -1.83
CA ALA A 7 34.87 -9.92 -2.81
C ALA A 7 34.54 -8.51 -3.33
N ILE A 8 34.54 -7.49 -2.45
CA ILE A 8 34.30 -6.10 -2.86
C ILE A 8 35.51 -5.53 -3.63
N ALA A 9 36.74 -5.85 -3.21
CA ALA A 9 37.96 -5.42 -3.90
C ALA A 9 38.02 -5.95 -5.33
N GLU A 10 37.54 -7.19 -5.58
CA GLU A 10 37.47 -7.74 -6.93
C GLU A 10 36.60 -6.87 -7.85
N VAL A 11 35.45 -6.41 -7.36
CA VAL A 11 34.55 -5.50 -8.10
C VAL A 11 35.22 -4.15 -8.34
N GLU A 12 35.88 -3.58 -7.34
CA GLU A 12 36.61 -2.29 -7.46
C GLU A 12 37.76 -2.36 -8.47
N GLN A 13 38.40 -3.50 -8.60
CA GLN A 13 39.53 -3.74 -9.51
C GLN A 13 39.09 -4.21 -10.90
N ALA A 14 37.80 -4.22 -11.21
CA ALA A 14 37.32 -4.63 -12.51
C ALA A 14 37.84 -3.69 -13.61
N GLY A 15 38.67 -4.22 -14.51
CA GLY A 15 39.35 -3.43 -15.54
C GLY A 15 38.51 -3.15 -16.80
N SER A 16 37.30 -3.69 -16.87
CA SER A 16 36.37 -3.49 -17.99
C SER A 16 34.92 -3.54 -17.53
N ILE A 17 34.00 -2.98 -18.32
CA ILE A 17 32.56 -2.98 -18.03
C ILE A 17 32.00 -4.41 -17.95
N VAL A 18 32.46 -5.33 -18.82
CA VAL A 18 32.04 -6.73 -18.81
C VAL A 18 32.49 -7.43 -17.53
N ASP A 19 33.73 -7.18 -17.11
CA ASP A 19 34.26 -7.71 -15.85
C ASP A 19 33.52 -7.13 -14.63
N LEU A 20 33.22 -5.83 -14.65
CA LEU A 20 32.46 -5.14 -13.61
C LEU A 20 31.04 -5.70 -13.45
N SER A 21 30.34 -5.91 -14.56
CA SER A 21 29.02 -6.54 -14.58
C SER A 21 29.07 -7.98 -14.06
N THR A 22 30.07 -8.75 -14.46
CA THR A 22 30.23 -10.14 -14.00
C THR A 22 30.49 -10.22 -12.49
N LYS A 23 31.39 -9.38 -11.98
CA LYS A 23 31.77 -9.37 -10.57
C LYS A 23 30.70 -8.77 -9.66
N SER A 24 29.98 -7.73 -10.09
CA SER A 24 28.83 -7.20 -9.35
C SER A 24 27.71 -8.23 -9.23
N LYS A 25 27.44 -9.01 -10.29
CA LYS A 25 26.52 -10.15 -10.23
C LYS A 25 26.98 -11.23 -9.24
N GLN A 26 28.27 -11.56 -9.22
CA GLN A 26 28.83 -12.50 -8.23
C GLN A 26 28.69 -11.98 -6.80
N LEU A 27 28.96 -10.69 -6.57
CA LEU A 27 28.76 -10.04 -5.27
C LEU A 27 27.30 -10.12 -4.82
N ARG A 28 26.34 -9.86 -5.72
CA ARG A 28 24.91 -10.04 -5.46
C ARG A 28 24.55 -11.47 -5.07
N LEU A 29 25.18 -12.48 -5.69
CA LEU A 29 24.97 -13.88 -5.36
C LEU A 29 25.52 -14.22 -3.97
N LEU A 30 26.70 -13.72 -3.61
CA LEU A 30 27.27 -13.85 -2.26
C LEU A 30 26.36 -13.19 -1.21
N ALA A 31 25.81 -12.03 -1.53
CA ALA A 31 24.85 -11.31 -0.69
C ALA A 31 23.49 -12.01 -0.57
N ARG A 32 23.29 -13.22 -1.12
CA ARG A 32 22.13 -14.07 -0.79
C ARG A 32 22.43 -15.07 0.32
N ASN A 33 23.70 -15.24 0.70
CA ASN A 33 24.12 -16.19 1.72
C ASN A 33 24.04 -15.54 3.12
N PRO A 34 23.19 -16.03 4.03
CA PRO A 34 23.07 -15.48 5.38
C PRO A 34 24.37 -15.53 6.19
N GLN A 35 25.19 -16.57 5.99
CA GLN A 35 26.48 -16.69 6.68
C GLN A 35 27.45 -15.60 6.21
N TRP A 36 27.46 -15.31 4.90
CA TRP A 36 28.29 -14.24 4.35
C TRP A 36 27.84 -12.86 4.85
N LEU A 37 26.54 -12.67 5.09
CA LEU A 37 25.96 -11.41 5.59
C LEU A 37 25.97 -11.24 7.12
N SER A 38 26.28 -12.29 7.88
CA SER A 38 26.18 -12.27 9.35
C SER A 38 27.22 -11.35 9.99
N ASN A 39 26.82 -10.38 10.82
CA ASN A 39 27.73 -9.37 11.40
C ASN A 39 28.47 -8.58 10.32
N PHE A 40 27.75 -8.00 9.37
CA PHE A 40 28.34 -7.19 8.30
C PHE A 40 28.81 -5.84 8.87
N ASP A 41 30.06 -5.49 8.57
CA ASP A 41 30.68 -4.26 9.09
C ASP A 41 30.27 -3.03 8.26
N LYS A 42 30.41 -1.84 8.87
CA LYS A 42 30.09 -0.57 8.21
C LYS A 42 31.02 -0.25 7.03
N GLU A 43 32.31 -0.56 7.13
CA GLU A 43 33.28 -0.24 6.08
C GLU A 43 33.00 -0.95 4.74
N PRO A 44 32.77 -2.27 4.69
CA PRO A 44 32.31 -2.97 3.48
C PRO A 44 31.03 -2.38 2.88
N LEU A 45 30.07 -1.96 3.71
CA LEU A 45 28.85 -1.30 3.24
C LEU A 45 29.17 0.02 2.53
N GLU A 46 30.00 0.86 3.13
CA GLU A 46 30.42 2.16 2.57
C GLU A 46 31.16 1.99 1.24
N ARG A 47 31.93 0.92 1.07
CA ARG A 47 32.58 0.59 -0.22
C ARG A 47 31.55 0.23 -1.30
N ILE A 48 30.52 -0.56 -0.96
CA ILE A 48 29.44 -0.90 -1.90
C ILE A 48 28.62 0.35 -2.26
N VAL A 49 28.36 1.23 -1.29
CA VAL A 49 27.76 2.55 -1.54
C VAL A 49 28.61 3.36 -2.52
N ALA A 50 29.92 3.43 -2.31
CA ALA A 50 30.83 4.15 -3.19
C ALA A 50 30.84 3.58 -4.62
N LEU A 51 30.77 2.25 -4.77
CA LEU A 51 30.62 1.57 -6.06
C LEU A 51 29.31 1.96 -6.75
N LEU A 52 28.18 1.96 -6.01
CA LEU A 52 26.87 2.33 -6.57
C LEU A 52 26.87 3.77 -7.08
N LEU A 53 27.47 4.69 -6.31
CA LEU A 53 27.54 6.10 -6.68
C LEU A 53 28.44 6.36 -7.89
N LYS A 54 29.48 5.54 -8.10
CA LYS A 54 30.41 5.65 -9.23
C LYS A 54 29.93 4.93 -10.49
N SER A 55 29.04 3.95 -10.35
CA SER A 55 28.54 3.19 -11.49
C SER A 55 27.70 4.07 -12.41
N GLU A 56 27.92 3.92 -13.71
CA GLU A 56 27.07 4.46 -14.78
C GLU A 56 26.36 3.34 -15.57
N ASP A 57 26.77 2.09 -15.34
CA ASP A 57 26.14 0.92 -15.94
C ASP A 57 24.92 0.49 -15.13
N ARG A 58 23.77 0.39 -15.80
CA ARG A 58 22.49 0.09 -15.18
C ARG A 58 22.41 -1.32 -14.61
N VAL A 59 23.05 -2.30 -15.25
CA VAL A 59 23.04 -3.69 -14.77
C VAL A 59 23.82 -3.76 -13.46
N VAL A 60 25.00 -3.12 -13.43
CA VAL A 60 25.84 -3.01 -12.24
C VAL A 60 25.09 -2.27 -11.11
N GLU A 61 24.42 -1.16 -11.42
CA GLU A 61 23.62 -0.40 -10.43
C GLU A 61 22.53 -1.29 -9.79
N LEU A 62 21.77 -2.03 -10.59
CA LEU A 62 20.73 -2.94 -10.09
C LEU A 62 21.30 -4.06 -9.22
N ASP A 63 22.44 -4.62 -9.60
CA ASP A 63 23.11 -5.66 -8.81
C ASP A 63 23.65 -5.12 -7.48
N LEU A 64 24.18 -3.90 -7.46
CA LEU A 64 24.64 -3.21 -6.25
C LEU A 64 23.47 -2.81 -5.34
N VAL A 65 22.35 -2.33 -5.90
CA VAL A 65 21.12 -2.06 -5.15
C VAL A 65 20.59 -3.34 -4.50
N ALA A 66 20.54 -4.44 -5.24
CA ALA A 66 20.13 -5.74 -4.70
C ALA A 66 21.08 -6.23 -3.59
N THR A 67 22.37 -6.00 -3.75
CA THR A 67 23.39 -6.29 -2.73
C THR A 67 23.15 -5.49 -1.45
N LEU A 68 22.95 -4.17 -1.56
CA LEU A 68 22.64 -3.30 -0.43
C LEU A 68 21.35 -3.70 0.28
N ALA A 69 20.29 -3.99 -0.48
CA ALA A 69 19.02 -4.44 0.09
C ALA A 69 19.20 -5.70 0.94
N ASN A 70 19.96 -6.69 0.45
CA ASN A 70 20.20 -7.92 1.22
C ASN A 70 21.07 -7.67 2.47
N ILE A 71 22.07 -6.78 2.38
CA ILE A 71 22.89 -6.41 3.55
C ILE A 71 22.01 -5.77 4.63
N LEU A 72 21.20 -4.77 4.27
CA LEU A 72 20.33 -4.07 5.23
C LEU A 72 19.23 -4.98 5.78
N PHE A 73 18.73 -5.93 4.98
CA PHE A 73 17.78 -6.94 5.43
C PHE A 73 18.33 -7.75 6.61
N MET A 74 19.57 -8.22 6.51
CA MET A 74 20.20 -9.07 7.54
C MET A 74 20.82 -8.29 8.70
N ASN A 75 21.16 -7.01 8.51
CA ASN A 75 21.95 -6.23 9.47
C ASN A 75 21.16 -5.01 9.99
N ALA A 76 20.33 -5.25 11.01
CA ALA A 76 19.51 -4.21 11.63
C ALA A 76 20.35 -3.07 12.26
N ASN A 77 21.55 -3.38 12.74
CA ASN A 77 22.52 -2.40 13.25
C ASN A 77 22.95 -1.39 12.17
N LEU A 78 23.17 -1.84 10.93
CA LEU A 78 23.50 -0.95 9.81
C LEU A 78 22.30 -0.13 9.35
N ARG A 79 21.11 -0.76 9.38
CA ARG A 79 19.86 -0.10 9.01
C ARG A 79 19.50 1.04 9.97
N ASN A 80 19.70 0.83 11.27
CA ASN A 80 19.34 1.80 12.32
C ASN A 80 20.55 2.65 12.79
N ASP A 81 21.60 2.75 11.98
CA ASP A 81 22.78 3.56 12.29
C ASP A 81 22.38 5.05 12.47
N PRO A 82 22.72 5.69 13.60
CA PRO A 82 22.43 7.11 13.84
C PRO A 82 23.25 8.06 12.96
N SER A 83 24.31 7.59 12.31
CA SER A 83 25.14 8.37 11.38
C SER A 83 25.27 7.67 10.01
N PRO A 84 24.17 7.56 9.23
CA PRO A 84 24.12 6.80 7.99
C PRO A 84 24.63 7.61 6.78
N SER A 85 25.79 8.26 6.91
CA SER A 85 26.33 9.21 5.92
C SER A 85 26.50 8.61 4.52
N GLY A 86 26.90 7.34 4.42
CA GLY A 86 26.98 6.63 3.14
C GLY A 86 25.61 6.42 2.50
N LEU A 87 24.68 5.83 3.26
CA LEU A 87 23.33 5.52 2.77
C LEU A 87 22.57 6.79 2.34
N LEU A 88 22.68 7.89 3.08
CA LEU A 88 22.09 9.18 2.71
C LEU A 88 22.54 9.66 1.32
N ARG A 89 23.81 9.44 0.96
CA ARG A 89 24.35 9.84 -0.35
C ARG A 89 23.76 9.04 -1.51
N THR A 90 23.17 7.87 -1.26
CA THR A 90 22.54 7.05 -2.29
C THR A 90 21.20 7.60 -2.76
N ILE A 91 20.52 8.43 -1.95
CA ILE A 91 19.14 8.88 -2.22
C ILE A 91 18.99 9.54 -3.59
N PRO A 92 19.82 10.51 -4.02
CA PRO A 92 19.65 11.14 -5.33
C PRO A 92 19.79 10.16 -6.49
N LYS A 93 20.72 9.19 -6.37
CA LYS A 93 20.91 8.14 -7.38
C LYS A 93 19.70 7.20 -7.43
N LEU A 94 19.21 6.77 -6.26
CA LEU A 94 18.00 5.94 -6.17
C LEU A 94 16.75 6.68 -6.68
N TYR A 95 16.66 7.99 -6.47
CA TYR A 95 15.56 8.81 -6.97
C TYR A 95 15.52 8.84 -8.51
N ALA A 96 16.68 8.98 -9.14
CA ALA A 96 16.82 8.90 -10.60
C ALA A 96 16.49 7.49 -11.13
N MET A 97 16.86 6.44 -10.40
CA MET A 97 16.52 5.07 -10.80
C MET A 97 15.00 4.81 -10.83
N LEU A 98 14.19 5.54 -10.05
CA LEU A 98 12.73 5.44 -10.12
C LEU A 98 12.17 5.86 -11.49
N ASP A 99 12.84 6.75 -12.24
CA ASP A 99 12.42 7.13 -13.59
C ASP A 99 12.62 6.00 -14.61
N LEU A 100 13.53 5.09 -14.33
CA LEU A 100 13.78 3.91 -15.17
C LEU A 100 12.67 2.87 -15.02
N VAL A 101 11.93 2.93 -13.91
CA VAL A 101 10.77 2.09 -13.65
C VAL A 101 9.57 2.66 -14.40
N SER A 102 9.51 2.40 -15.70
CA SER A 102 8.35 2.74 -16.54
C SER A 102 7.36 1.58 -16.53
N GLU A 103 6.32 1.67 -15.70
CA GLU A 103 5.36 0.59 -15.46
C GLU A 103 4.72 0.11 -16.76
N ARG A 104 4.41 1.03 -17.68
CA ARG A 104 3.82 0.73 -19.00
C ARG A 104 4.72 -0.07 -19.95
N ARG A 105 6.02 -0.18 -19.65
CA ARG A 105 7.00 -0.91 -20.47
C ARG A 105 7.32 -2.31 -19.93
N PHE A 106 6.81 -2.64 -18.74
CA PHE A 106 7.02 -3.95 -18.15
C PHE A 106 5.92 -4.91 -18.61
N ASN A 107 6.35 -6.05 -19.13
CA ASN A 107 5.47 -7.08 -19.68
C ASN A 107 5.94 -8.50 -19.29
N SER A 108 6.88 -8.62 -18.35
CA SER A 108 7.40 -9.91 -17.91
C SER A 108 7.77 -9.95 -16.42
N GLU A 109 7.63 -11.13 -15.82
CA GLU A 109 8.03 -11.42 -14.44
C GLU A 109 9.50 -11.08 -14.17
N LEU A 110 10.39 -11.38 -15.13
CA LEU A 110 11.82 -11.11 -15.02
C LEU A 110 12.12 -9.61 -14.87
N GLN A 111 11.37 -8.75 -15.56
CA GLN A 111 11.53 -7.31 -15.42
C GLN A 111 11.14 -6.86 -14.00
N TYR A 112 10.00 -7.31 -13.48
CA TYR A 112 9.59 -7.00 -12.11
C TYR A 112 10.63 -7.49 -11.08
N GLN A 113 11.18 -8.70 -11.26
CA GLN A 113 12.24 -9.23 -10.39
C GLN A 113 13.49 -8.36 -10.36
N ASN A 114 13.84 -7.71 -11.47
CA ASN A 114 15.02 -6.85 -11.55
C ASN A 114 14.82 -5.51 -10.82
N PHE A 115 13.59 -5.00 -10.76
CA PHE A 115 13.30 -3.70 -10.12
C PHE A 115 12.80 -3.80 -8.68
N LEU A 116 12.28 -4.97 -8.25
CA LEU A 116 11.89 -5.23 -6.86
C LEU A 116 12.94 -4.81 -5.81
N PRO A 117 14.26 -5.04 -6.01
CA PRO A 117 15.26 -4.65 -5.04
C PRO A 117 15.34 -3.13 -4.78
N ILE A 118 14.93 -2.29 -5.73
CA ILE A 118 14.88 -0.83 -5.54
C ILE A 118 13.86 -0.49 -4.45
N PHE A 119 12.64 -1.00 -4.58
CA PHE A 119 11.57 -0.76 -3.59
C PHE A 119 11.92 -1.39 -2.24
N ARG A 120 12.51 -2.58 -2.24
CA ARG A 120 12.97 -3.22 -0.99
C ARG A 120 14.07 -2.40 -0.29
N LEU A 121 15.00 -1.80 -1.05
CA LEU A 121 16.01 -0.90 -0.49
C LEU A 121 15.36 0.34 0.12
N TYR A 122 14.42 0.98 -0.60
CA TYR A 122 13.66 2.12 -0.05
C TYR A 122 12.95 1.75 1.25
N PHE A 123 12.28 0.60 1.31
CA PHE A 123 11.64 0.13 2.55
C PHE A 123 12.64 0.06 3.71
N PHE A 124 13.81 -0.53 3.53
CA PHE A 124 14.82 -0.56 4.60
C PHE A 124 15.35 0.82 4.98
N LEU A 125 15.50 1.72 4.01
CA LEU A 125 15.94 3.09 4.28
C LEU A 125 14.87 3.88 5.05
N THR A 126 13.58 3.68 4.78
CA THR A 126 12.48 4.33 5.52
C THR A 126 12.40 3.94 6.99
N GLN A 127 13.04 2.85 7.40
CA GLN A 127 13.08 2.44 8.81
C GLN A 127 14.09 3.25 9.63
N ASN A 128 14.99 4.00 8.98
CA ASN A 128 15.94 4.85 9.67
C ASN A 128 15.40 6.27 9.81
N LYS A 129 15.17 6.72 11.05
CA LYS A 129 14.63 8.05 11.37
C LYS A 129 15.46 9.22 10.86
N VAL A 130 16.77 9.04 10.66
CA VAL A 130 17.67 10.08 10.12
C VAL A 130 17.58 10.15 8.61
N ILE A 131 17.38 9.01 7.94
CA ILE A 131 17.26 8.93 6.48
C ILE A 131 15.87 9.34 6.00
N LEU A 132 14.84 8.98 6.76
CA LEU A 132 13.44 9.12 6.34
C LEU A 132 13.06 10.54 5.86
N PRO A 133 13.41 11.64 6.55
CA PRO A 133 13.10 12.98 6.06
C PRO A 133 13.71 13.30 4.69
N ALA A 134 14.89 12.73 4.38
CA ALA A 134 15.53 12.92 3.07
C ALA A 134 14.88 12.09 1.95
N LEU A 135 14.01 11.14 2.27
CA LEU A 135 13.31 10.28 1.31
C LEU A 135 11.96 10.85 0.85
N GLN A 136 11.43 11.91 1.46
CA GLN A 136 10.05 12.40 1.19
C GLN A 136 9.73 12.55 -0.30
N GLN A 137 10.65 13.14 -1.09
CA GLN A 137 10.46 13.29 -2.54
C GLN A 137 10.44 11.94 -3.27
N SER A 138 11.29 10.99 -2.85
CA SER A 138 11.25 9.62 -3.37
C SER A 138 9.95 8.91 -2.99
N VAL A 139 9.47 9.07 -1.75
CA VAL A 139 8.22 8.46 -1.27
C VAL A 139 7.02 8.99 -2.06
N LEU A 140 6.93 10.30 -2.28
CA LEU A 140 5.88 10.91 -3.11
C LEU A 140 5.92 10.38 -4.54
N LYS A 141 7.11 10.23 -5.13
CA LYS A 141 7.25 9.65 -6.46
C LYS A 141 6.81 8.17 -6.47
N ILE A 142 7.17 7.41 -5.45
CA ILE A 142 6.80 6.01 -5.28
C ILE A 142 5.28 5.86 -5.10
N SER A 143 4.62 6.75 -4.35
CA SER A 143 3.16 6.73 -4.17
C SER A 143 2.44 6.92 -5.51
N GLY A 144 2.91 7.83 -6.36
CA GLY A 144 2.38 8.02 -7.72
C GLY A 144 2.51 6.78 -8.62
N LYS A 145 3.50 5.90 -8.36
CA LYS A 145 3.68 4.64 -9.10
C LYS A 145 2.75 3.52 -8.66
N LEU A 146 2.25 3.57 -7.43
CA LEU A 146 1.39 2.53 -6.85
C LEU A 146 0.16 2.27 -7.74
N LEU A 147 -0.51 3.34 -8.19
CA LEU A 147 -1.71 3.24 -9.02
C LEU A 147 -1.44 2.50 -10.35
N ASN A 148 -0.28 2.77 -10.96
CA ASN A 148 0.12 2.11 -12.21
C ASN A 148 0.38 0.62 -11.97
N PHE A 149 1.13 0.25 -10.92
CA PHE A 149 1.38 -1.15 -10.60
C PHE A 149 0.13 -1.92 -10.23
N VAL A 150 -0.77 -1.32 -9.43
CA VAL A 150 -2.07 -1.90 -9.12
C VAL A 150 -2.88 -2.10 -10.40
N THR A 151 -2.88 -1.12 -11.31
CA THR A 151 -3.61 -1.22 -12.59
C THR A 151 -3.08 -2.33 -13.48
N LEU A 152 -1.78 -2.61 -13.43
CA LEU A 152 -1.13 -3.68 -14.17
C LEU A 152 -1.18 -5.03 -13.44
N SER A 153 -1.60 -5.06 -12.18
CA SER A 153 -1.66 -6.30 -11.39
C SER A 153 -2.65 -7.26 -12.03
N SER A 154 -2.10 -8.36 -12.54
CA SER A 154 -2.84 -9.60 -12.81
C SER A 154 -2.51 -10.62 -11.71
N GLN A 155 -3.37 -11.62 -11.52
CA GLN A 155 -3.15 -12.66 -10.52
C GLN A 155 -1.85 -13.45 -10.74
N ASP A 156 -1.27 -13.42 -11.95
CA ASP A 156 -0.20 -14.33 -12.36
C ASP A 156 1.22 -13.81 -12.08
N SER A 157 1.40 -12.54 -11.67
CA SER A 157 2.75 -11.97 -11.43
C SER A 157 3.06 -11.78 -9.94
N SER A 158 3.77 -12.75 -9.37
CA SER A 158 4.21 -12.70 -7.96
C SER A 158 5.16 -11.53 -7.70
N SER A 159 6.10 -11.22 -8.61
CA SER A 159 7.04 -10.11 -8.40
C SER A 159 6.37 -8.74 -8.47
N LEU A 160 5.34 -8.57 -9.30
CA LEU A 160 4.54 -7.35 -9.30
C LEU A 160 3.78 -7.17 -7.98
N ASN A 161 3.15 -8.24 -7.48
CA ASN A 161 2.49 -8.22 -6.18
C ASN A 161 3.48 -7.88 -5.06
N ASN A 162 4.70 -8.43 -5.11
CA ASN A 162 5.76 -8.09 -4.17
C ASN A 162 6.17 -6.61 -4.27
N ILE A 163 6.27 -6.02 -5.47
CA ILE A 163 6.54 -4.58 -5.63
C ILE A 163 5.44 -3.75 -4.95
N ILE A 164 4.17 -4.08 -5.20
CA ILE A 164 3.02 -3.39 -4.58
C ILE A 164 3.13 -3.46 -3.05
N MET A 165 3.44 -4.63 -2.49
CA MET A 165 3.62 -4.79 -1.04
C MET A 165 4.80 -3.98 -0.50
N GLU A 166 5.95 -3.96 -1.17
CA GLU A 166 7.08 -3.11 -0.74
C GLU A 166 6.72 -1.61 -0.79
N ILE A 167 5.98 -1.17 -1.81
CA ILE A 167 5.49 0.22 -1.89
C ILE A 167 4.58 0.54 -0.70
N LEU A 168 3.60 -0.31 -0.39
CA LEU A 168 2.71 -0.07 0.75
C LEU A 168 3.45 -0.04 2.09
N LYS A 169 4.50 -0.85 2.26
CA LYS A 169 5.36 -0.80 3.45
C LYS A 169 6.17 0.51 3.55
N ILE A 170 6.64 1.05 2.43
CA ILE A 170 7.30 2.36 2.36
C ILE A 170 6.32 3.44 2.83
N LEU A 171 5.11 3.48 2.25
CA LEU A 171 4.09 4.47 2.60
C LEU A 171 3.69 4.38 4.07
N TYR A 172 3.46 3.17 4.59
CA TYR A 172 3.17 2.96 6.00
C TYR A 172 4.31 3.49 6.89
N SER A 173 5.56 3.19 6.54
CA SER A 173 6.72 3.59 7.33
C SER A 173 6.90 5.11 7.35
N ASP A 174 6.61 5.79 6.25
CA ASP A 174 6.70 7.24 6.12
C ASP A 174 5.61 7.94 6.94
N VAL A 175 4.35 7.60 6.67
CA VAL A 175 3.18 8.20 7.33
C VAL A 175 3.20 7.94 8.83
N HIS A 176 3.50 6.71 9.25
CA HIS A 176 3.50 6.35 10.68
C HIS A 176 4.62 7.03 11.48
N GLN A 177 5.73 7.41 10.84
CA GLN A 177 6.89 8.00 11.54
C GLN A 177 6.97 9.51 11.43
N LEU A 178 6.53 10.10 10.32
CA LEU A 178 6.58 11.55 10.11
C LEU A 178 5.27 12.24 10.48
N GLU A 179 4.16 11.51 10.59
CA GLU A 179 2.81 12.06 10.81
C GLU A 179 2.39 13.11 9.76
N ASP A 180 3.11 13.18 8.64
CA ASP A 180 2.83 14.02 7.48
C ASP A 180 2.40 13.13 6.32
N THR A 181 1.19 13.38 5.84
CA THR A 181 0.55 12.59 4.79
C THR A 181 0.39 13.38 3.48
N THR A 182 0.93 14.61 3.45
CA THR A 182 0.70 15.58 2.38
C THR A 182 1.12 15.00 1.01
N GLY A 183 0.16 14.93 0.09
CA GLY A 183 0.36 14.47 -1.29
C GLY A 183 0.39 12.94 -1.46
N ILE A 184 0.68 12.16 -0.41
CA ILE A 184 0.63 10.69 -0.46
C ILE A 184 -0.81 10.20 -0.52
N ASP A 185 -1.69 10.83 0.27
CA ASP A 185 -3.06 10.36 0.50
C ASP A 185 -3.89 10.30 -0.79
N SER A 186 -3.77 11.28 -1.68
CA SER A 186 -4.54 11.29 -2.92
C SER A 186 -4.16 10.12 -3.84
N TYR A 187 -2.86 9.86 -4.03
CA TYR A 187 -2.40 8.72 -4.84
C TYR A 187 -2.72 7.39 -4.18
N TYR A 188 -2.63 7.33 -2.85
CA TYR A 188 -2.95 6.16 -2.09
C TYR A 188 -4.44 5.80 -2.19
N VAL A 189 -5.35 6.75 -1.98
CA VAL A 189 -6.81 6.52 -2.05
C VAL A 189 -7.26 6.10 -3.44
N LEU A 190 -6.71 6.71 -4.50
CA LEU A 190 -6.96 6.26 -5.89
C LEU A 190 -6.50 4.81 -6.11
N SER A 191 -5.32 4.45 -5.58
CA SER A 191 -4.79 3.10 -5.64
C SER A 191 -5.68 2.10 -4.89
N CYS A 192 -6.20 2.49 -3.72
CA CYS A 192 -7.17 1.70 -2.95
C CYS A 192 -8.44 1.43 -3.76
N ASN A 193 -9.03 2.48 -4.35
CA ASN A 193 -10.25 2.36 -5.15
C ASN A 193 -10.04 1.38 -6.31
N LYS A 194 -8.90 1.47 -6.99
CA LYS A 194 -8.55 0.57 -8.09
C LYS A 194 -8.32 -0.88 -7.62
N PHE A 195 -7.56 -1.07 -6.55
CA PHE A 195 -7.24 -2.41 -6.03
C PHE A 195 -8.50 -3.15 -5.59
N ASN A 196 -9.43 -2.49 -4.90
CA ASN A 196 -10.68 -3.12 -4.46
C ASN A 196 -11.53 -3.64 -5.62
N LEU A 197 -11.59 -2.90 -6.73
CA LEU A 197 -12.27 -3.36 -7.94
C LEU A 197 -11.62 -4.59 -8.56
N LEU A 198 -10.29 -4.71 -8.49
CA LEU A 198 -9.57 -5.88 -8.97
C LEU A 198 -9.81 -7.07 -8.03
N TYR A 199 -9.63 -6.87 -6.73
CA TYR A 199 -9.81 -7.90 -5.70
C TYR A 199 -11.21 -8.53 -5.77
N ALA A 200 -12.25 -7.73 -5.96
CA ALA A 200 -13.63 -8.20 -6.02
C ALA A 200 -13.96 -9.09 -7.23
N LYS A 201 -13.17 -9.02 -8.31
CA LYS A 201 -13.34 -9.85 -9.51
C LYS A 201 -12.73 -11.24 -9.36
N LEU A 202 -11.99 -11.48 -8.29
CA LEU A 202 -11.27 -12.73 -8.06
C LEU A 202 -12.15 -13.68 -7.25
N THR A 203 -12.52 -14.81 -7.85
CA THR A 203 -13.46 -15.79 -7.27
C THR A 203 -12.88 -16.55 -6.08
N ASP A 204 -11.56 -16.75 -6.05
CA ASP A 204 -10.79 -17.27 -4.93
C ASP A 204 -9.60 -16.33 -4.68
N THR A 205 -9.52 -15.73 -3.49
CA THR A 205 -8.49 -14.71 -3.22
C THR A 205 -7.12 -15.37 -3.07
N SER A 206 -6.17 -14.97 -3.92
CA SER A 206 -4.78 -15.42 -3.81
C SER A 206 -4.17 -14.91 -2.51
N ASN A 207 -3.26 -15.68 -1.90
CA ASN A 207 -2.56 -15.27 -0.67
C ASN A 207 -1.80 -13.94 -0.84
N ASP A 208 -1.38 -13.61 -2.07
CA ASP A 208 -0.72 -12.33 -2.37
C ASP A 208 -1.71 -11.16 -2.29
N TYR A 209 -2.94 -11.33 -2.81
CA TYR A 209 -3.97 -10.29 -2.76
C TYR A 209 -4.48 -10.07 -1.34
N ASP A 210 -4.58 -11.12 -0.53
CA ASP A 210 -4.87 -11.01 0.90
C ASP A 210 -3.82 -10.14 1.61
N GLN A 211 -2.54 -10.38 1.35
CA GLN A 211 -1.43 -9.59 1.92
C GLN A 211 -1.42 -8.14 1.40
N ILE A 212 -1.73 -7.93 0.13
CA ILE A 212 -1.86 -6.57 -0.42
C ILE A 212 -3.01 -5.83 0.28
N LEU A 213 -4.16 -6.49 0.49
CA LEU A 213 -5.30 -5.91 1.20
C LEU A 213 -4.94 -5.55 2.65
N GLU A 214 -4.22 -6.43 3.36
CA GLU A 214 -3.68 -6.14 4.70
C GLU A 214 -2.78 -4.89 4.67
N HIS A 215 -1.88 -4.80 3.71
CA HIS A 215 -0.98 -3.66 3.58
C HIS A 215 -1.70 -2.35 3.23
N PHE A 216 -2.77 -2.40 2.44
CA PHE A 216 -3.67 -1.25 2.28
C PHE A 216 -4.32 -0.90 3.62
N GLY A 217 -4.94 -1.84 4.33
CA GLY A 217 -5.52 -1.55 5.66
C GLY A 217 -4.55 -0.85 6.62
N ASN A 218 -3.30 -1.32 6.68
CA ASN A 218 -2.26 -0.70 7.50
C ASN A 218 -1.98 0.77 7.15
N VAL A 219 -1.87 1.11 5.86
CA VAL A 219 -1.67 2.51 5.44
C VAL A 219 -2.94 3.32 5.68
N LEU A 220 -4.12 2.77 5.42
CA LEU A 220 -5.40 3.46 5.60
C LEU A 220 -5.56 3.98 7.03
N VAL A 221 -5.23 3.16 8.03
CA VAL A 221 -5.30 3.52 9.46
C VAL A 221 -4.30 4.62 9.84
N ALA A 222 -3.27 4.85 9.03
CA ALA A 222 -2.22 5.82 9.30
C ALA A 222 -2.43 7.17 8.60
N ILE A 223 -3.17 7.21 7.48
CA ILE A 223 -3.36 8.42 6.68
C ILE A 223 -4.50 9.32 7.20
N SER A 224 -4.59 10.55 6.67
CA SER A 224 -5.65 11.50 7.02
C SER A 224 -7.06 10.94 6.74
N THR A 225 -7.93 11.02 7.76
CA THR A 225 -9.33 10.62 7.68
C THR A 225 -10.09 11.48 6.67
N ASP A 226 -9.80 12.78 6.62
CA ASP A 226 -10.52 13.75 5.77
C ASP A 226 -10.36 13.43 4.29
N ILE A 227 -9.15 13.05 3.86
CA ILE A 227 -8.90 12.68 2.46
C ILE A 227 -9.56 11.34 2.14
N SER A 228 -9.52 10.38 3.07
CA SER A 228 -10.19 9.09 2.88
C SER A 228 -11.71 9.26 2.77
N GLU A 229 -12.31 10.12 3.60
CA GLU A 229 -13.75 10.41 3.59
C GLU A 229 -14.24 10.93 2.24
N ASN A 230 -13.50 11.89 1.67
CA ASN A 230 -13.87 12.60 0.45
C ASN A 230 -13.58 11.84 -0.85
N TYR A 231 -12.56 10.97 -0.87
CA TYR A 231 -12.04 10.40 -2.12
C TYR A 231 -12.14 8.87 -2.22
N MET A 232 -12.49 8.18 -1.13
CA MET A 232 -12.67 6.73 -1.15
C MET A 232 -14.07 6.36 -1.65
N LEU A 233 -14.17 5.94 -2.91
CA LEU A 233 -15.46 5.73 -3.59
C LEU A 233 -16.07 4.35 -3.28
N ASN A 234 -15.23 3.34 -3.04
CA ASN A 234 -15.67 1.93 -2.93
C ASN A 234 -15.62 1.41 -1.49
N LYS A 235 -16.03 2.23 -0.50
CA LYS A 235 -16.00 1.91 0.94
C LYS A 235 -16.66 0.56 1.25
N ALA A 236 -17.87 0.35 0.71
CA ALA A 236 -18.62 -0.89 0.89
C ALA A 236 -17.88 -2.14 0.35
N LEU A 237 -17.19 -2.00 -0.78
CA LEU A 237 -16.45 -3.10 -1.36
C LEU A 237 -15.21 -3.44 -0.53
N PHE A 238 -14.52 -2.40 -0.02
CA PHE A 238 -13.40 -2.58 0.88
C PHE A 238 -13.85 -3.34 2.15
N VAL A 239 -14.93 -2.89 2.80
CA VAL A 239 -15.48 -3.57 3.98
C VAL A 239 -15.80 -5.04 3.69
N ARG A 240 -16.45 -5.34 2.56
CA ARG A 240 -16.74 -6.73 2.16
C ARG A 240 -15.48 -7.57 2.01
N ASN A 241 -14.45 -7.02 1.35
CA ASN A 241 -13.17 -7.70 1.18
C ASN A 241 -12.47 -7.92 2.53
N GLN A 242 -12.52 -6.93 3.40
CA GLN A 242 -11.90 -6.95 4.72
C GLN A 242 -12.57 -7.97 5.66
N VAL A 243 -13.90 -8.06 5.66
CA VAL A 243 -14.65 -9.07 6.42
C VAL A 243 -14.35 -10.48 5.89
N LYS A 244 -14.30 -10.67 4.57
CA LYS A 244 -13.91 -11.95 3.95
C LYS A 244 -12.50 -12.38 4.38
N LEU A 245 -11.53 -11.44 4.34
CA LEU A 245 -10.16 -11.69 4.77
C LEU A 245 -10.10 -12.07 6.26
N LEU A 246 -10.78 -11.32 7.12
CA LEU A 246 -10.82 -11.60 8.55
C LEU A 246 -11.38 -12.99 8.86
N ASN A 247 -12.51 -13.38 8.25
CA ASN A 247 -13.07 -14.72 8.42
C ASN A 247 -12.13 -15.82 7.92
N LYS A 248 -11.39 -15.58 6.82
CA LYS A 248 -10.36 -16.49 6.32
C LYS A 248 -9.21 -16.64 7.31
N ILE A 249 -8.75 -15.55 7.92
CA ILE A 249 -7.68 -15.57 8.94
C ILE A 249 -8.16 -16.33 10.19
N LEU A 250 -9.37 -16.06 10.67
CA LEU A 250 -9.97 -16.71 11.84
C LEU A 250 -10.13 -18.23 11.68
N SER A 251 -10.23 -18.72 10.43
CA SER A 251 -10.31 -20.16 10.14
C SER A 251 -8.98 -20.91 10.30
N LYS A 252 -7.87 -20.20 10.55
CA LYS A 252 -6.51 -20.75 10.68
C LYS A 252 -5.93 -20.48 12.07
N PRO A 253 -4.88 -21.20 12.51
CA PRO A 253 -4.14 -20.86 13.71
C PRO A 253 -3.59 -19.43 13.62
N ILE A 254 -3.97 -18.58 14.57
CA ILE A 254 -3.65 -17.15 14.56
C ILE A 254 -2.29 -16.92 15.21
N SER A 255 -1.36 -16.38 14.43
CA SER A 255 0.01 -16.05 14.86
C SER A 255 0.29 -14.55 14.93
N THR A 256 -0.64 -13.70 14.46
CA THR A 256 -0.50 -12.25 14.39
C THR A 256 -1.66 -11.53 15.05
N SER A 257 -1.43 -10.30 15.52
CA SER A 257 -2.48 -9.44 16.10
C SER A 257 -3.57 -9.13 15.07
N LEU A 258 -4.83 -9.28 15.46
CA LEU A 258 -5.97 -8.93 14.60
C LEU A 258 -6.45 -7.49 14.76
N VAL A 259 -5.88 -6.75 15.72
CA VAL A 259 -6.30 -5.39 16.08
C VAL A 259 -6.31 -4.45 14.87
N ARG A 260 -5.26 -4.49 14.03
CA ARG A 260 -5.14 -3.59 12.88
C ARG A 260 -6.24 -3.77 11.84
N TYR A 261 -6.71 -5.01 11.66
CA TYR A 261 -7.81 -5.29 10.76
C TYR A 261 -9.14 -4.76 11.29
N LEU A 262 -9.35 -4.84 12.61
CA LEU A 262 -10.54 -4.25 13.26
C LEU A 262 -10.50 -2.72 13.22
N LEU A 263 -9.35 -2.10 13.46
CA LEU A 263 -9.15 -0.65 13.31
C LEU A 263 -9.40 -0.19 11.86
N THR A 264 -9.03 -1.01 10.88
CA THR A 264 -9.35 -0.75 9.46
C THR A 264 -10.87 -0.73 9.23
N LEU A 265 -11.60 -1.71 9.78
CA LEU A 265 -13.07 -1.73 9.69
C LEU A 265 -13.71 -0.54 10.40
N GLU A 266 -13.21 -0.20 11.58
CA GLU A 266 -13.69 0.93 12.37
C GLU A 266 -13.51 2.27 11.62
N LEU A 267 -12.34 2.47 11.01
CA LEU A 267 -12.08 3.65 10.20
C LEU A 267 -12.97 3.69 8.95
N LEU A 268 -13.20 2.55 8.29
CA LEU A 268 -14.10 2.47 7.15
C LEU A 268 -15.56 2.81 7.53
N LEU A 269 -16.02 2.40 8.71
CA LEU A 269 -17.32 2.80 9.24
C LEU A 269 -17.39 4.31 9.50
N GLN A 270 -16.34 4.87 10.10
CA GLN A 270 -16.26 6.30 10.34
C GLN A 270 -16.29 7.11 9.04
N ILE A 271 -15.55 6.68 8.02
CA ILE A 271 -15.51 7.33 6.70
C ILE A 271 -16.84 7.17 5.94
N ASP A 272 -17.59 6.09 6.16
CA ASP A 272 -18.90 5.89 5.52
C ASP A 272 -20.00 6.78 6.10
N ASN A 273 -19.86 7.28 7.34
CA ASN A 273 -20.87 8.10 8.03
C ASN A 273 -22.30 7.51 8.01
N GLY A 274 -22.44 6.18 7.92
CA GLY A 274 -23.72 5.47 7.88
C GLY A 274 -24.47 5.54 6.55
N GLU A 275 -23.83 6.01 5.46
CA GLU A 275 -24.47 6.18 4.15
C GLU A 275 -24.81 4.84 3.46
N SER A 276 -24.01 3.79 3.70
CA SER A 276 -24.04 2.56 2.90
C SER A 276 -24.57 1.32 3.64
N GLY A 277 -24.96 1.45 4.92
CA GLY A 277 -25.46 0.35 5.75
C GLY A 277 -24.40 -0.73 6.03
N LEU A 278 -23.13 -0.33 6.13
CA LEU A 278 -22.00 -1.24 6.35
C LEU A 278 -22.03 -1.87 7.74
N GLU A 279 -22.65 -1.21 8.71
CA GLU A 279 -22.81 -1.69 10.08
C GLU A 279 -23.56 -3.01 10.09
N LYS A 280 -24.70 -3.06 9.40
CA LYS A 280 -25.49 -4.29 9.28
C LYS A 280 -24.69 -5.39 8.58
N TYR A 281 -23.98 -5.04 7.50
CA TYR A 281 -23.17 -6.03 6.79
C TYR A 281 -22.07 -6.63 7.67
N ILE A 282 -21.32 -5.81 8.41
CA ILE A 282 -20.26 -6.28 9.31
C ILE A 282 -20.88 -7.14 10.41
N LYS A 283 -21.96 -6.68 11.04
CA LYS A 283 -22.68 -7.41 12.09
C LYS A 283 -23.13 -8.80 11.65
N ASP A 284 -23.66 -8.90 10.43
CA ASP A 284 -24.23 -10.15 9.91
C ASP A 284 -23.16 -11.12 9.37
N ASN A 285 -21.97 -10.62 8.99
CA ASN A 285 -20.98 -11.42 8.27
C ASN A 285 -19.65 -11.64 9.02
N LEU A 286 -19.30 -10.81 10.00
CA LEU A 286 -18.05 -10.97 10.77
C LEU A 286 -18.25 -12.00 11.89
N ASN A 287 -17.33 -12.97 12.01
CA ASN A 287 -17.42 -14.00 13.05
C ASN A 287 -16.93 -13.49 14.42
N PHE A 288 -17.77 -12.71 15.12
CA PHE A 288 -17.48 -12.14 16.45
C PHE A 288 -17.16 -13.21 17.50
N ASP A 289 -17.81 -14.36 17.45
CA ASP A 289 -17.57 -15.44 18.41
C ASP A 289 -16.17 -16.03 18.26
N ALA A 290 -15.68 -16.17 17.03
CA ALA A 290 -14.30 -16.58 16.80
C ALA A 290 -13.30 -15.54 17.36
N PHE A 291 -13.58 -14.23 17.27
CA PHE A 291 -12.71 -13.22 17.88
C PHE A 291 -12.64 -13.33 19.40
N ARG A 292 -13.77 -13.57 20.07
CA ARG A 292 -13.83 -13.68 21.54
C ARG A 292 -13.06 -14.89 22.09
N SER A 293 -12.86 -15.92 21.27
CA SER A 293 -12.06 -17.10 21.64
C SER A 293 -10.55 -16.90 21.53
N ILE A 294 -10.09 -15.74 21.04
CA ILE A 294 -8.68 -15.40 20.94
C ILE A 294 -8.23 -14.74 22.24
N HIS A 295 -7.24 -15.35 22.91
CA HIS A 295 -6.68 -14.83 24.17
C HIS A 295 -5.24 -14.33 24.03
N ASN A 296 -4.68 -14.34 22.81
CA ASN A 296 -3.26 -14.09 22.56
C ASN A 296 -2.92 -12.59 22.40
N ASP A 297 -3.92 -11.70 22.40
CA ASP A 297 -3.74 -10.27 22.22
C ASP A 297 -4.54 -9.49 23.27
N PRO A 298 -3.88 -8.75 24.20
CA PRO A 298 -4.56 -8.03 25.27
C PRO A 298 -5.37 -6.82 24.81
N HIS A 299 -5.10 -6.28 23.61
CA HIS A 299 -5.80 -5.11 23.08
C HIS A 299 -7.04 -5.50 22.26
N LEU A 300 -7.10 -6.75 21.79
CA LEU A 300 -8.19 -7.25 20.97
C LEU A 300 -9.58 -7.10 21.62
N PRO A 301 -9.79 -7.40 22.92
CA PRO A 301 -11.11 -7.24 23.54
C PRO A 301 -11.60 -5.80 23.57
N VAL A 302 -10.70 -4.83 23.73
CA VAL A 302 -11.03 -3.40 23.78
C VAL A 302 -11.51 -2.93 22.41
N VAL A 303 -10.72 -3.19 21.36
CA VAL A 303 -11.05 -2.78 20.00
C VAL A 303 -12.30 -3.50 19.48
N LEU A 304 -12.49 -4.76 19.87
CA LEU A 304 -13.71 -5.50 19.55
C LEU A 304 -14.95 -4.88 20.21
N ALA A 305 -14.86 -4.52 21.49
CA ALA A 305 -15.97 -3.89 22.21
C ALA A 305 -16.33 -2.51 21.63
N ASP A 306 -15.33 -1.70 21.26
CA ASP A 306 -15.55 -0.40 20.63
C ASP A 306 -16.21 -0.55 19.25
N LEU A 307 -15.77 -1.53 18.43
CA LEU A 307 -16.40 -1.84 17.16
C LEU A 307 -17.85 -2.31 17.35
N GLU A 308 -18.10 -3.24 18.27
CA GLU A 308 -19.46 -3.71 18.60
C GLU A 308 -20.35 -2.57 19.06
N HIS A 309 -19.85 -1.67 19.93
CA HIS A 309 -20.59 -0.48 20.34
C HIS A 309 -20.97 0.39 19.13
N LYS A 310 -20.03 0.65 18.20
CA LYS A 310 -20.31 1.43 16.98
C LYS A 310 -21.37 0.78 16.11
N LEU A 311 -21.31 -0.54 15.94
CA LEU A 311 -22.32 -1.31 15.18
C LEU A 311 -23.71 -1.27 15.84
N HIS A 312 -23.77 -1.18 17.17
CA HIS A 312 -25.02 -1.07 17.93
C HIS A 312 -25.55 0.37 18.09
N SER A 313 -24.67 1.37 17.97
CA SER A 313 -24.99 2.80 18.09
C SER A 313 -25.51 3.45 16.81
N SER A 314 -25.52 2.72 15.68
CA SER A 314 -26.24 3.18 14.48
C SER A 314 -27.72 3.28 14.85
N MET A 315 -28.21 4.51 15.01
CA MET A 315 -29.60 4.78 15.32
C MET A 315 -30.46 4.10 14.25
N ASP A 316 -31.28 3.17 14.69
CA ASP A 316 -32.31 2.57 13.86
C ASP A 316 -33.22 3.72 13.41
N LEU A 317 -33.07 4.17 12.16
CA LEU A 317 -33.93 5.21 11.55
C LEU A 317 -35.42 4.84 11.70
N THR A 318 -35.71 3.54 11.81
CA THR A 318 -37.00 2.96 12.15
C THR A 318 -37.47 3.37 13.55
N GLN A 319 -36.61 3.40 14.57
CA GLN A 319 -36.95 3.86 15.93
C GLN A 319 -37.12 5.38 16.03
N ILE A 320 -36.41 6.17 15.21
CA ILE A 320 -36.64 7.62 15.13
C ILE A 320 -37.99 7.91 14.46
N LEU A 321 -38.35 7.14 13.43
CA LEU A 321 -39.64 7.23 12.72
C LEU A 321 -40.82 6.70 13.56
N GLU A 322 -40.61 5.67 14.37
CA GLU A 322 -41.61 5.14 15.30
C GLU A 322 -41.84 6.09 16.49
N ASN A 323 -40.79 6.74 17.00
CA ASN A 323 -40.92 7.72 18.09
C ASN A 323 -41.44 9.09 17.63
N SER A 324 -41.50 9.36 16.32
CA SER A 324 -42.04 10.61 15.76
C SER A 324 -43.48 10.49 15.24
N THR A 325 -44.14 9.34 15.44
CA THR A 325 -45.51 9.10 14.98
C THR A 325 -46.55 9.00 16.11
N GLU A 326 -46.39 9.77 17.18
CA GLU A 326 -47.51 10.20 18.04
C GLU A 326 -48.21 11.44 17.45
N TYR A 327 -48.78 11.32 16.25
CA TYR A 327 -49.86 12.19 15.78
C TYR A 327 -50.77 11.38 14.85
N GLN A 328 -51.89 10.91 15.40
CA GLN A 328 -52.96 10.28 14.63
C GLN A 328 -53.58 11.28 13.64
N HIS A 329 -53.67 10.94 12.35
CA HIS A 329 -54.90 10.46 11.70
C HIS A 329 -54.89 10.64 10.17
N LYS A 330 -55.25 9.54 9.48
CA LYS A 330 -56.02 9.45 8.22
C LYS A 330 -55.43 10.11 6.96
N ALA A 331 -54.92 9.29 6.03
CA ALA A 331 -55.60 9.00 4.76
C ALA A 331 -54.74 8.16 3.79
N HIS A 332 -55.37 7.11 3.26
CA HIS A 332 -55.16 6.48 1.94
C HIS A 332 -53.98 5.51 1.73
N SER A 333 -54.35 4.24 1.87
CA SER A 333 -53.93 3.07 1.08
C SER A 333 -53.35 3.33 -0.32
N GLN A 334 -52.16 2.78 -0.63
CA GLN A 334 -51.88 1.66 -1.57
C GLN A 334 -50.35 1.48 -1.86
N PRO A 335 -49.88 0.39 -2.55
CA PRO A 335 -48.75 -0.44 -2.07
C PRO A 335 -47.47 -0.47 -2.95
N SER A 336 -46.46 -1.18 -2.41
CA SER A 336 -45.39 -1.96 -3.07
C SER A 336 -44.26 -1.26 -3.85
N GLY A 337 -43.03 -1.43 -3.34
CA GLY A 337 -41.82 -1.72 -4.12
C GLY A 337 -41.18 -0.56 -4.88
N GLU A 338 -40.22 0.14 -4.27
CA GLU A 338 -39.32 1.05 -5.00
C GLU A 338 -37.86 0.55 -4.95
N THR A 339 -37.47 -0.11 -6.03
CA THR A 339 -36.09 -0.19 -6.52
C THR A 339 -35.59 1.21 -6.87
N ARG A 340 -34.42 1.62 -6.36
CA ARG A 340 -33.75 2.86 -6.80
C ARG A 340 -33.49 2.81 -8.32
N PRO A 341 -33.73 3.90 -9.08
CA PRO A 341 -33.60 3.91 -10.53
C PRO A 341 -32.12 3.79 -10.94
N ARG A 342 -31.85 2.97 -11.96
CA ARG A 342 -30.53 2.85 -12.59
C ARG A 342 -30.30 4.05 -13.50
N PHE A 343 -29.05 4.30 -13.89
CA PHE A 343 -28.71 5.37 -14.83
C PHE A 343 -29.48 5.24 -16.15
N GLU A 344 -29.74 3.99 -16.59
CA GLU A 344 -30.54 3.67 -17.77
C GLU A 344 -32.02 4.05 -17.64
N ASP A 345 -32.51 4.24 -16.42
CA ASP A 345 -33.90 4.60 -16.11
C ASP A 345 -34.13 6.12 -16.04
N LEU A 346 -33.06 6.93 -16.15
CA LEU A 346 -33.13 8.39 -16.20
C LEU A 346 -33.54 8.87 -17.59
N SER A 347 -34.27 10.00 -17.67
CA SER A 347 -34.59 10.62 -18.96
C SER A 347 -33.31 11.11 -19.66
N GLU A 348 -33.30 11.19 -21.01
CA GLU A 348 -32.13 11.64 -21.77
C GLU A 348 -31.60 13.00 -21.28
N GLU A 349 -32.50 13.91 -20.90
CA GLU A 349 -32.14 15.24 -20.39
C GLU A 349 -31.49 15.19 -18.98
N GLU A 350 -31.78 14.16 -18.19
CA GLU A 350 -31.16 13.92 -16.88
C GLU A 350 -29.84 13.16 -17.00
N GLN A 351 -29.75 12.22 -17.94
CA GLN A 351 -28.49 11.55 -18.29
C GLN A 351 -27.47 12.56 -18.82
N ASP A 352 -27.89 13.48 -19.69
CA ASP A 352 -27.03 14.54 -20.23
C ASP A 352 -26.57 15.51 -19.14
N LYS A 353 -27.41 15.83 -18.15
CA LYS A 353 -27.01 16.65 -16.98
C LYS A 353 -25.99 15.94 -16.09
N GLU A 354 -26.13 14.64 -15.88
CA GLU A 354 -25.16 13.84 -15.12
C GLU A 354 -23.83 13.69 -15.88
N ILE A 355 -23.87 13.50 -17.20
CA ILE A 355 -22.68 13.50 -18.06
C ILE A 355 -22.00 14.88 -18.05
N GLN A 356 -22.77 15.97 -18.11
CA GLN A 356 -22.25 17.34 -18.05
C GLN A 356 -21.61 17.64 -16.69
N LYS A 357 -22.20 17.19 -15.59
CA LYS A 357 -21.57 17.29 -14.25
C LYS A 357 -20.25 16.51 -14.19
N MET A 358 -20.19 15.30 -14.76
CA MET A 358 -18.96 14.54 -14.82
C MET A 358 -17.88 15.26 -15.64
N GLN A 359 -18.24 15.84 -16.79
CA GLN A 359 -17.31 16.62 -17.61
C GLN A 359 -16.82 17.90 -16.90
N ASP A 360 -17.69 18.59 -16.17
CA ASP A 360 -17.33 19.75 -15.36
C ASP A 360 -16.39 19.37 -14.20
N ILE A 361 -16.56 18.20 -13.62
CA ILE A 361 -15.65 17.64 -12.59
C ILE A 361 -14.28 17.33 -13.21
N PHE A 362 -14.24 16.67 -14.38
CA PHE A 362 -12.98 16.41 -15.08
C PHE A 362 -12.26 17.70 -15.51
N GLY A 363 -13.01 18.70 -16.01
CA GLY A 363 -12.44 20.01 -16.38
C GLY A 363 -11.93 20.81 -15.18
N LYS A 364 -12.53 20.67 -14.00
CA LYS A 364 -12.01 21.26 -12.75
C LYS A 364 -10.76 20.54 -12.25
N ILE A 365 -10.65 19.23 -12.47
CA ILE A 365 -9.45 18.44 -12.17
C ILE A 365 -8.29 18.85 -13.11
N GLU A 366 -8.56 19.08 -14.40
CA GLU A 366 -7.55 19.61 -15.35
C GLU A 366 -7.13 21.05 -15.05
N LYS A 367 -8.04 21.91 -14.55
CA LYS A 367 -7.70 23.29 -14.19
C LYS A 367 -6.98 23.45 -12.85
N ASN A 368 -7.20 22.53 -11.91
CA ASN A 368 -6.56 22.57 -10.58
C ASN A 368 -5.33 21.65 -10.49
N GLY A 369 -5.13 20.75 -11.45
CA GLY A 369 -3.89 20.02 -11.66
C GLY A 369 -2.99 20.77 -12.64
N VAL A 370 -1.81 21.19 -12.20
CA VAL A 370 -0.74 21.71 -13.06
C VAL A 370 -0.30 20.58 -14.03
N PHE A 371 -1.02 20.42 -15.13
CA PHE A 371 -0.57 19.82 -16.38
C PHE A 371 -0.11 20.96 -17.29
N ASN A 372 1.17 21.28 -17.23
CA ASN A 372 1.85 21.93 -18.35
C ASN A 372 2.88 20.95 -18.90
N ILE A 373 2.38 19.87 -19.53
CA ILE A 373 3.17 19.20 -20.58
C ILE A 373 2.92 20.02 -21.84
N GLN A 374 3.66 21.11 -21.99
CA GLN A 374 3.85 21.65 -23.33
C GLN A 374 4.75 20.68 -24.08
N MET A 375 4.17 20.00 -25.07
CA MET A 375 4.96 19.43 -26.14
C MET A 375 5.76 20.54 -26.81
N ASN A 376 7.07 20.38 -26.84
CA ASN A 376 7.95 20.80 -27.92
C ASN A 376 9.03 19.74 -28.09
#